data_AF-A0A952FJM7-F1
#
_entry.id   AF-A0A952FJM7-F1
#
_cell.length_a   1.000
_cell.length_b   1.000
_cell.length_c   1.000
_cell.angle_alpha   90.00
_cell.angle_beta   90.00
_cell.angle_gamma   90.00
#
_symmetry.space_group_name_H-M   'P 1'
#
loop_
_entity.id
_entity.type
_entity.pdbx_description
1 polymer ?
#
loop_
_entity_poly.entity_id
_entity_poly.type
_entity_poly.pdbx_seq_one_letter_code
_entity_poly.pdbx_strand_id
1 'polypeptide(L)'
;MLVYGDAVQVAEPRRQLGRVAAALDRAGDAAGGLDRHDRLVEVLIEAGEFAQAAIDAEFEAAGRDAPSPLRDVATALLIALAAEIRRSWAAGFPTGPVDPALRHRIDTLAGMPLPAEIRCRLPEGFAFYTLYPEAYLEASAMLAETRPVTVIGIRSIGLTLGAVVAEACGADRLVSMRPVGHPFRREISLDPGLAADLLRDPAATYAVVDEGPGLSGSSFGAV
;
A
#
# COMPACT_ATOMS: atom_id res chain seq x y z
N MET A 1 -18.33 12.88 -17.25
CA MET A 1 -17.02 13.53 -17.45
C MET A 1 -16.00 12.69 -16.71
N LEU A 2 -15.20 11.88 -17.40
CA LEU A 2 -14.08 11.17 -16.78
C LEU A 2 -12.96 12.19 -16.65
N VAL A 3 -12.70 12.65 -15.44
CA VAL A 3 -11.52 13.48 -15.13
C VAL A 3 -10.37 12.48 -14.96
N TYR A 4 -9.49 12.39 -15.95
CA TYR A 4 -8.22 11.67 -15.78
C TYR A 4 -7.32 12.55 -14.91
N GLY A 5 -7.07 12.10 -13.69
CA GLY A 5 -6.38 12.83 -12.65
C GLY A 5 -4.88 12.57 -12.68
N ASP A 6 -4.22 12.86 -13.81
CA ASP A 6 -2.75 12.81 -13.92
C ASP A 6 -2.05 13.96 -13.16
N ALA A 7 -2.69 14.50 -12.12
CA ALA A 7 -2.15 15.53 -11.26
C ALA A 7 -1.02 14.91 -10.40
N VAL A 8 0.21 15.06 -10.90
CA VAL A 8 1.42 14.72 -10.15
C VAL A 8 1.81 15.90 -9.28
N GLN A 9 1.84 15.70 -7.97
CA GLN A 9 2.38 16.67 -7.03
C GLN A 9 3.82 16.28 -6.65
N VAL A 10 4.77 17.17 -6.91
CA VAL A 10 6.11 17.06 -6.34
C VAL A 10 6.04 17.49 -4.87
N ALA A 11 6.52 16.63 -3.98
CA ALA A 11 6.48 16.86 -2.54
C ALA A 11 7.83 16.51 -1.88
N GLU A 12 8.10 17.20 -0.78
CA GLU A 12 9.18 16.83 0.13
C GLU A 12 8.74 15.62 0.98
N PRO A 13 9.48 14.50 1.00
CA PRO A 13 9.06 13.28 1.70
C PRO A 13 8.77 13.46 3.18
N ARG A 14 9.59 14.24 3.89
CA ARG A 14 9.39 14.50 5.33
C ARG A 14 8.13 15.30 5.60
N ARG A 15 7.80 16.24 4.72
CA ARG A 15 6.55 17.00 4.80
C ARG A 15 5.34 16.08 4.56
N GLN A 16 5.43 15.13 3.63
CA GLN A 16 4.38 14.13 3.42
C GLN A 16 4.19 13.25 4.66
N LEU A 17 5.27 12.73 5.26
CA LEU A 17 5.19 11.97 6.51
C LEU A 17 4.61 12.79 7.66
N GLY A 18 4.91 14.10 7.72
CA GLY A 18 4.28 15.02 8.67
C GLY A 18 2.76 15.14 8.48
N ARG A 19 2.27 15.05 7.24
CA ARG A 19 0.81 14.99 6.97
C ARG A 19 0.21 13.69 7.48
N VAL A 20 0.85 12.55 7.21
CA VAL A 20 0.44 11.23 7.72
C VAL A 20 0.40 11.23 9.25
N ALA A 21 1.43 11.77 9.92
CA ALA A 21 1.45 11.90 11.37
C ALA A 21 0.30 12.77 11.90
N ALA A 22 0.06 13.93 11.28
CA ALA A 22 -1.03 14.80 11.68
C ALA A 22 -2.41 14.17 11.43
N ALA A 23 -2.57 13.38 10.36
CA ALA A 23 -3.79 12.62 10.10
C ALA A 23 -4.00 11.53 11.17
N LEU A 24 -2.93 10.84 11.57
CA LEU A 24 -2.97 9.84 12.64
C LEU A 24 -3.38 10.46 13.97
N ASP A 25 -2.82 11.63 14.32
CA ASP A 25 -3.16 12.36 15.55
C ASP A 25 -4.65 12.75 15.53
N ARG A 26 -5.17 13.26 14.40
CA ARG A 26 -6.61 13.55 14.22
C ARG A 26 -7.50 12.30 14.35
N ALA A 27 -7.05 11.15 13.86
CA ALA A 27 -7.77 9.89 14.04
C ALA A 27 -7.79 9.46 15.51
N GLY A 28 -6.69 9.70 16.25
CA GLY A 28 -6.58 9.46 17.69
C GLY A 28 -7.49 10.33 18.54
N ASP A 29 -7.67 11.59 18.15
CA ASP A 29 -8.50 12.58 18.86
C ASP A 29 -10.01 12.46 18.59
N ALA A 30 -10.41 11.67 17.58
CA ALA A 30 -11.80 11.47 17.22
C ALA A 30 -12.59 10.75 18.32
N ALA A 31 -13.89 11.08 18.46
CA ALA A 31 -14.77 10.52 19.50
C ALA A 31 -15.07 9.01 19.34
N GLY A 32 -14.45 8.33 18.36
CA GLY A 32 -14.68 6.93 17.98
C GLY A 32 -15.74 6.78 16.89
N GLY A 33 -16.26 5.55 16.73
CA GLY A 33 -17.30 5.28 15.73
C GLY A 33 -16.81 5.43 14.29
N LEU A 34 -17.77 5.59 13.37
CA LEU A 34 -17.50 5.68 11.93
C LEU A 34 -16.54 6.83 11.58
N ASP A 35 -16.68 7.98 12.22
CA ASP A 35 -15.82 9.15 12.00
C ASP A 35 -14.34 8.88 12.33
N ARG A 36 -14.05 8.11 13.38
CA ARG A 36 -12.67 7.65 13.64
C ARG A 36 -12.19 6.66 12.59
N HIS A 37 -13.05 5.74 12.17
CA HIS A 37 -12.72 4.74 11.17
C HIS A 37 -12.38 5.38 9.82
N ASP A 38 -13.21 6.32 9.36
CA ASP A 38 -12.98 7.08 8.12
C ASP A 38 -11.63 7.80 8.18
N ARG A 39 -11.27 8.41 9.32
CA ARG A 39 -9.94 9.01 9.50
C ARG A 39 -8.79 8.00 9.48
N LEU A 40 -8.98 6.77 9.97
CA LEU A 40 -7.97 5.72 9.85
C LEU A 40 -7.77 5.32 8.39
N VAL A 41 -8.85 5.25 7.61
CA VAL A 41 -8.79 5.01 6.16
C VAL A 41 -8.07 6.15 5.46
N GLU A 42 -8.36 7.41 5.80
CA GLU A 42 -7.62 8.58 5.28
C GLU A 42 -6.11 8.47 5.57
N VAL A 43 -5.73 8.07 6.79
CA VAL A 43 -4.31 7.86 7.17
C VAL A 43 -3.66 6.76 6.32
N LEU A 44 -4.36 5.64 6.09
CA LEU A 44 -3.87 4.57 5.21
C LEU A 44 -3.67 5.07 3.78
N ILE A 45 -4.60 5.87 3.25
CA ILE A 45 -4.52 6.43 1.90
C ILE A 45 -3.33 7.40 1.78
N GLU A 46 -3.18 8.35 2.72
CA GLU A 46 -2.05 9.29 2.74
C GLU A 46 -0.70 8.58 2.88
N ALA A 47 -0.63 7.55 3.74
CA ALA A 47 0.56 6.72 3.90
C ALA A 47 0.87 5.89 2.65
N GLY A 48 -0.18 5.39 1.98
CA GLY A 48 -0.08 4.65 0.72
C GLY A 48 0.48 5.50 -0.41
N GLU A 49 0.01 6.74 -0.53
CA GLU A 49 0.53 7.74 -1.47
C GLU A 49 2.02 8.01 -1.22
N PHE A 50 2.41 8.20 0.05
CA PHE A 50 3.82 8.34 0.42
C PHE A 50 4.63 7.12 0.00
N ALA A 51 4.19 5.92 0.41
CA ALA A 51 4.93 4.68 0.17
C ALA A 51 5.11 4.44 -1.33
N GLN A 52 4.05 4.60 -2.12
CA GLN A 52 4.12 4.47 -3.58
C GLN A 52 5.13 5.46 -4.17
N ALA A 53 5.04 6.74 -3.81
CA ALA A 53 5.88 7.78 -4.38
C ALA A 53 7.36 7.63 -3.99
N ALA A 54 7.63 7.18 -2.76
CA ALA A 54 8.98 6.89 -2.27
C ALA A 54 9.59 5.68 -2.98
N ILE A 55 8.84 4.59 -3.13
CA ILE A 55 9.30 3.37 -3.81
C ILE A 55 9.42 3.61 -5.33
N ASP A 56 8.56 4.43 -5.92
CA ASP A 56 8.69 4.86 -7.32
C ASP A 56 10.01 5.61 -7.56
N ALA A 57 10.42 6.49 -6.64
CA ALA A 57 11.71 7.18 -6.75
C ALA A 57 12.90 6.21 -6.69
N GLU A 58 12.84 5.17 -5.87
CA GLU A 58 13.86 4.10 -5.86
C GLU A 58 13.86 3.29 -7.15
N PHE A 59 12.68 2.97 -7.68
CA PHE A 59 12.53 2.29 -8.97
C PHE A 59 13.11 3.12 -10.12
N GLU A 60 12.82 4.43 -10.16
CA GLU A 60 13.35 5.35 -11.17
C GLU A 60 14.88 5.42 -11.11
N ALA A 61 15.47 5.42 -9.91
CA ALA A 61 16.92 5.41 -9.73
C ALA A 61 17.58 4.07 -10.12
N ALA A 62 16.92 2.94 -9.84
CA ALA A 62 17.48 1.60 -10.07
C ALA A 62 17.11 0.98 -11.42
N GLY A 63 16.06 1.48 -12.09
CA GLY A 63 15.46 0.93 -13.31
C GLY A 63 14.72 -0.41 -13.11
N ARG A 64 14.52 -0.84 -11.86
CA ARG A 64 13.95 -2.14 -11.49
C ARG A 64 13.51 -2.16 -10.04
N ASP A 65 12.58 -3.04 -9.69
CA ASP A 65 12.22 -3.32 -8.32
C ASP A 65 13.30 -4.19 -7.66
N ALA A 66 13.84 -3.71 -6.54
CA ALA A 66 14.89 -4.38 -5.79
C ALA A 66 14.56 -4.40 -4.29
N PRO A 67 15.24 -5.25 -3.48
CA PRO A 67 15.18 -5.15 -2.03
C PRO A 67 15.53 -3.75 -1.55
N SER A 68 14.72 -3.18 -0.65
CA SER A 68 14.87 -1.81 -0.16
C SER A 68 14.43 -1.72 1.30
N PRO A 69 15.29 -1.24 2.21
CA PRO A 69 14.89 -0.96 3.59
C PRO A 69 13.72 0.05 3.66
N LEU A 70 13.71 1.07 2.80
CA LEU A 70 12.64 2.07 2.78
C LEU A 70 11.30 1.43 2.43
N ARG A 71 11.30 0.59 1.38
CA ARG A 71 10.12 -0.19 1.00
C ARG A 71 9.64 -1.07 2.15
N ASP A 72 10.55 -1.78 2.81
CA ASP A 72 10.20 -2.74 3.85
C ASP A 72 9.61 -2.04 5.09
N VAL A 73 10.13 -0.88 5.49
CA VAL A 73 9.56 -0.08 6.59
C VAL A 73 8.23 0.56 6.17
N ALA A 74 8.11 1.04 4.93
CA ALA A 74 6.89 1.65 4.42
C ALA A 74 5.74 0.64 4.32
N THR A 75 6.00 -0.57 3.79
CA THR A 75 5.00 -1.64 3.74
C THR A 75 4.60 -2.10 5.15
N ALA A 76 5.54 -2.16 6.09
CA ALA A 76 5.25 -2.49 7.48
C ALA A 76 4.35 -1.44 8.18
N LEU A 77 4.48 -0.15 7.83
CA LEU A 77 3.53 0.88 8.27
C LEU A 77 2.13 0.64 7.69
N LEU A 78 2.03 0.35 6.38
CA LEU A 78 0.74 0.10 5.73
C LEU A 78 0.02 -1.13 6.32
N ILE A 79 0.75 -2.22 6.59
CA ILE A 79 0.20 -3.43 7.23
C ILE A 79 -0.30 -3.10 8.65
N ALA A 80 0.45 -2.29 9.42
CA ALA A 80 0.02 -1.90 10.75
C ALA A 80 -1.25 -1.01 10.72
N LEU A 81 -1.35 -0.10 9.74
CA LEU A 81 -2.57 0.70 9.54
C LEU A 81 -3.75 -0.16 9.10
N ALA A 82 -3.54 -1.13 8.21
CA ALA A 82 -4.55 -2.12 7.84
C ALA A 82 -5.06 -2.90 9.06
N ALA A 83 -4.19 -3.26 10.00
CA ALA A 83 -4.58 -3.94 11.23
C ALA A 83 -5.43 -3.06 12.15
N GLU A 84 -5.23 -1.73 12.17
CA GLU A 84 -6.13 -0.81 12.88
C GLU A 84 -7.50 -0.74 12.21
N ILE A 85 -7.51 -0.62 10.89
CA ILE A 85 -8.75 -0.57 10.09
C ILE A 85 -9.54 -1.86 10.27
N ARG A 86 -8.88 -3.03 10.19
CA ARG A 86 -9.54 -4.33 10.40
C ARG A 86 -10.14 -4.46 11.80
N ARG A 87 -9.39 -4.09 12.85
CA ARG A 87 -9.95 -4.08 14.22
C ARG A 87 -11.15 -3.14 14.32
N SER A 88 -11.05 -1.96 13.73
CA SER A 88 -12.14 -0.98 13.74
C SER A 88 -13.37 -1.53 13.03
N TRP A 89 -13.19 -2.08 11.83
CA TRP A 89 -14.25 -2.65 11.00
C TRP A 89 -14.93 -3.85 11.66
N ALA A 90 -14.14 -4.85 12.07
CA ALA A 90 -14.66 -6.11 12.61
C ALA A 90 -15.41 -5.95 13.95
N ALA A 91 -15.05 -4.94 14.75
CA ALA A 91 -15.69 -4.66 16.03
C ALA A 91 -16.83 -3.63 15.95
N GLY A 92 -17.24 -3.21 14.75
CA GLY A 92 -18.34 -2.26 14.57
C GLY A 92 -17.99 -0.84 15.02
N PHE A 93 -16.78 -0.38 14.69
CA PHE A 93 -16.26 0.95 14.97
C PHE A 93 -16.12 1.28 16.47
N PRO A 94 -15.35 0.49 17.23
CA PRO A 94 -15.19 0.67 18.66
C PRO A 94 -14.53 2.01 18.98
N THR A 95 -14.80 2.51 20.18
CA THR A 95 -14.04 3.60 20.80
C THR A 95 -12.75 3.05 21.39
N GLY A 96 -11.65 3.81 21.32
CA GLY A 96 -10.38 3.38 21.89
C GLY A 96 -9.16 4.11 21.31
N PRO A 97 -8.01 4.03 21.98
CA PRO A 97 -6.78 4.64 21.49
C PRO A 97 -6.34 3.97 20.18
N VAL A 98 -5.74 4.76 19.29
CA VAL A 98 -4.97 4.23 18.16
C VAL A 98 -3.66 3.64 18.69
N ASP A 99 -3.14 2.56 18.07
CA ASP A 99 -1.86 1.96 18.48
C ASP A 99 -0.71 2.99 18.41
N PRO A 100 -0.05 3.29 19.53
CA PRO A 100 1.06 4.25 19.57
C PRO A 100 2.26 3.80 18.72
N ALA A 101 2.39 2.50 18.40
CA ALA A 101 3.45 2.00 17.54
C ALA A 101 3.37 2.58 16.11
N LEU A 102 2.20 3.01 15.65
CA LEU A 102 2.04 3.66 14.34
C LEU A 102 2.84 4.96 14.25
N ARG A 103 2.81 5.78 15.32
CA ARG A 103 3.59 7.01 15.37
C ARG A 103 5.09 6.72 15.30
N HIS A 104 5.55 5.71 16.03
CA HIS A 104 6.96 5.29 15.99
C HIS A 104 7.41 4.84 14.59
N ARG A 105 6.55 4.14 13.84
CA ARG A 105 6.84 3.72 12.46
C ARG A 105 6.95 4.91 11.50
N ILE A 106 6.10 5.92 11.65
CA ILE A 106 6.18 7.17 10.87
C ILE A 106 7.49 7.92 11.19
N ASP A 107 7.83 8.05 12.48
CA ASP A 107 9.08 8.70 12.90
C ASP A 107 10.32 7.93 12.41
N THR A 108 10.25 6.59 12.40
CA THR A 108 11.30 5.73 11.83
C THR A 108 11.51 6.04 10.36
N LEU A 109 10.44 6.10 9.55
CA LEU A 109 10.53 6.48 8.13
C LEU A 109 11.11 7.89 7.95
N ALA A 110 10.72 8.84 8.78
CA ALA A 110 11.20 10.22 8.69
C ALA A 110 12.72 10.35 8.98
N GLY A 111 13.25 9.43 9.79
CA GLY A 111 14.67 9.32 10.12
C GLY A 111 15.53 8.60 9.08
N MET A 112 14.93 7.94 8.08
CA MET A 112 15.68 7.23 7.05
C MET A 112 16.30 8.19 6.01
N PRO A 113 17.29 7.72 5.24
CA PRO A 113 17.66 8.36 3.98
C PRO A 113 16.47 8.32 3.03
N LEU A 114 15.87 9.49 2.77
CA LEU A 114 14.74 9.66 1.85
C LEU A 114 15.23 10.36 0.57
N PRO A 115 14.55 10.14 -0.57
CA PRO A 115 14.76 10.93 -1.78
C PRO A 115 14.64 12.44 -1.48
N ALA A 116 15.27 13.29 -2.30
CA ALA A 116 15.13 14.74 -2.15
C ALA A 116 13.68 15.21 -2.42
N GLU A 117 13.04 14.57 -3.40
CA GLU A 117 11.66 14.80 -3.77
C GLU A 117 10.99 13.48 -4.13
N ILE A 118 9.67 13.42 -3.95
CA ILE A 118 8.81 12.31 -4.40
C ILE A 118 7.68 12.86 -5.26
N ARG A 119 7.21 12.03 -6.20
CA ARG A 119 6.13 12.35 -7.13
C ARG A 119 4.86 11.66 -6.65
N CYS A 120 4.09 12.37 -5.84
CA CYS A 120 2.82 11.89 -5.32
C CYS A 120 1.74 11.99 -6.41
N ARG A 121 0.87 10.99 -6.50
CA ARG A 121 -0.26 10.95 -7.44
C ARG A 121 -1.53 10.69 -6.65
N LEU A 122 -2.60 11.37 -7.03
CA LEU A 122 -3.91 11.10 -6.47
C LEU A 122 -4.25 9.62 -6.68
N PRO A 123 -4.55 8.86 -5.62
CA PRO A 123 -4.92 7.47 -5.75
C PRO A 123 -6.35 7.35 -6.30
N GLU A 124 -6.47 7.31 -7.64
CA GLU A 124 -7.74 7.37 -8.36
C GLU A 124 -8.76 6.31 -7.91
N GLY A 125 -8.32 5.08 -7.61
CA GLY A 125 -9.28 4.07 -7.18
C GLY A 125 -9.99 4.38 -5.86
N PHE A 126 -9.33 5.09 -4.94
CA PHE A 126 -9.98 5.62 -3.74
C PHE A 126 -10.83 6.85 -4.06
N ALA A 127 -10.33 7.76 -4.91
CA ALA A 127 -10.98 9.05 -5.17
C ALA A 127 -12.18 8.98 -6.14
N PHE A 128 -12.15 8.09 -7.12
CA PHE A 128 -13.07 8.06 -8.27
C PHE A 128 -13.73 6.71 -8.50
N TYR A 129 -13.12 5.59 -8.08
CA TYR A 129 -13.65 4.25 -8.32
C TYR A 129 -14.35 3.65 -7.10
N THR A 130 -14.48 4.39 -6.00
CA THR A 130 -15.16 3.94 -4.77
C THR A 130 -14.63 2.59 -4.28
N LEU A 131 -13.31 2.39 -4.36
CA LEU A 131 -12.66 1.24 -3.75
C LEU A 131 -12.45 1.51 -2.27
N TYR A 132 -12.84 0.54 -1.45
CA TYR A 132 -12.78 0.61 0.00
C TYR A 132 -11.81 -0.46 0.50
N PRO A 133 -10.81 -0.11 1.33
CA PRO A 133 -9.95 -1.10 2.00
C PRO A 133 -10.75 -2.23 2.66
N GLU A 134 -11.89 -1.90 3.25
CA GLU A 134 -12.81 -2.83 3.92
C GLU A 134 -13.27 -3.95 2.98
N ALA A 135 -13.54 -3.63 1.71
CA ALA A 135 -13.94 -4.65 0.73
C ALA A 135 -12.81 -5.65 0.44
N TYR A 136 -11.55 -5.20 0.47
CA TYR A 136 -10.39 -6.08 0.30
C TYR A 136 -10.10 -6.90 1.56
N LEU A 137 -10.38 -6.37 2.75
CA LEU A 137 -10.37 -7.16 3.99
C LEU A 137 -11.34 -8.35 3.86
N GLU A 138 -12.60 -8.09 3.50
CA GLU A 138 -13.63 -9.13 3.35
C GLU A 138 -13.29 -10.13 2.24
N ALA A 139 -12.86 -9.65 1.08
CA ALA A 139 -12.50 -10.50 -0.06
C ALA A 139 -11.34 -11.46 0.26
N SER A 140 -10.41 -11.04 1.12
CA SER A 140 -9.25 -11.86 1.50
C SER A 140 -9.57 -13.01 2.46
N ALA A 141 -10.77 -13.07 3.03
CA ALA A 141 -11.17 -14.10 3.99
C ALA A 141 -11.03 -15.53 3.45
N MET A 142 -11.19 -15.72 2.14
CA MET A 142 -10.99 -17.02 1.49
C MET A 142 -9.54 -17.55 1.56
N LEU A 143 -8.57 -16.68 1.86
CA LEU A 143 -7.16 -17.03 1.98
C LEU A 143 -6.72 -17.29 3.43
N ALA A 144 -7.63 -17.20 4.42
CA ALA A 144 -7.29 -17.25 5.85
C ALA A 144 -6.55 -18.55 6.26
N GLU A 145 -6.91 -19.69 5.67
CA GLU A 145 -6.26 -20.98 5.94
C GLU A 145 -5.19 -21.36 4.90
N THR A 146 -4.96 -20.50 3.91
CA THR A 146 -3.97 -20.75 2.85
C THR A 146 -2.59 -20.34 3.35
N ARG A 147 -1.62 -21.25 3.33
CA ARG A 147 -0.21 -20.95 3.63
C ARG A 147 0.74 -21.82 2.82
N PRO A 148 1.91 -21.28 2.38
CA PRO A 148 2.32 -19.88 2.52
C PRO A 148 1.64 -18.96 1.49
N VAL A 149 1.46 -17.69 1.84
CA VAL A 149 0.87 -16.67 0.94
C VAL A 149 1.85 -15.53 0.73
N THR A 150 2.13 -15.24 -0.54
CA THR A 150 2.83 -14.02 -0.96
C THR A 150 1.85 -13.07 -1.62
N VAL A 151 1.73 -11.86 -1.08
CA VAL A 151 0.94 -10.79 -1.69
C VAL A 151 1.82 -9.96 -2.61
N ILE A 152 1.35 -9.73 -3.82
CA ILE A 152 1.97 -8.86 -4.80
C ILE A 152 1.03 -7.68 -5.08
N GLY A 153 1.36 -6.50 -4.55
CA GLY A 153 0.65 -5.26 -4.87
C GLY A 153 1.16 -4.66 -6.17
N ILE A 154 0.31 -4.51 -7.18
CA ILE A 154 0.67 -3.76 -8.39
C ILE A 154 0.77 -2.28 -8.02
N ARG A 155 1.90 -1.63 -8.37
CA ARG A 155 2.25 -0.31 -7.85
C ARG A 155 1.44 0.81 -8.50
N SER A 156 0.36 1.08 -7.81
CA SER A 156 -0.62 2.15 -7.85
C SER A 156 -1.23 2.11 -6.43
N ILE A 157 -2.55 2.20 -6.29
CA ILE A 157 -3.24 1.83 -5.06
C ILE A 157 -3.11 0.34 -4.70
N GLY A 158 -2.68 -0.54 -5.62
CA GLY A 158 -2.45 -1.96 -5.34
C GLY A 158 -1.38 -2.23 -4.28
N LEU A 159 -0.42 -1.31 -4.04
CA LEU A 159 0.49 -1.40 -2.89
C LEU A 159 -0.26 -1.25 -1.56
N THR A 160 -1.11 -0.23 -1.46
CA THR A 160 -1.93 0.05 -0.27
C THR A 160 -2.92 -1.08 -0.02
N LEU A 161 -3.65 -1.49 -1.05
CA LEU A 161 -4.59 -2.60 -0.97
C LEU A 161 -3.87 -3.94 -0.72
N GLY A 162 -2.68 -4.13 -1.27
CA GLY A 162 -1.84 -5.30 -1.00
C GLY A 162 -1.48 -5.41 0.49
N ALA A 163 -1.23 -4.30 1.17
CA ALA A 163 -1.01 -4.31 2.62
C ALA A 163 -2.27 -4.71 3.40
N VAL A 164 -3.44 -4.29 2.94
CA VAL A 164 -4.74 -4.68 3.51
C VAL A 164 -4.98 -6.18 3.35
N VAL A 165 -4.75 -6.72 2.15
CA VAL A 165 -4.87 -8.16 1.88
C VAL A 165 -3.84 -8.94 2.68
N ALA A 166 -2.59 -8.48 2.74
CA ALA A 166 -1.52 -9.14 3.49
C ALA A 166 -1.83 -9.22 4.98
N GLU A 167 -2.36 -8.15 5.56
CA GLU A 167 -2.79 -8.13 6.96
C GLU A 167 -3.94 -9.10 7.20
N ALA A 168 -4.98 -9.03 6.38
CA ALA A 168 -6.21 -9.77 6.60
C ALA A 168 -6.05 -11.28 6.36
N CYS A 169 -5.30 -11.65 5.32
CA CYS A 169 -5.02 -13.07 5.10
C CYS A 169 -3.86 -13.57 5.94
N GLY A 170 -3.05 -12.72 6.59
CA GLY A 170 -1.86 -13.11 7.37
C GLY A 170 -0.69 -13.60 6.52
N ALA A 171 -0.45 -12.93 5.39
CA ALA A 171 0.57 -13.30 4.42
C ALA A 171 1.98 -13.32 5.02
N ASP A 172 2.80 -14.27 4.53
CA ASP A 172 4.22 -14.38 4.90
C ASP A 172 5.03 -13.22 4.32
N ARG A 173 4.55 -12.64 3.22
CA ARG A 173 5.25 -11.62 2.47
C ARG A 173 4.31 -10.67 1.72
N LEU A 174 4.71 -9.40 1.68
CA LEU A 174 4.19 -8.40 0.75
C LEU A 174 5.33 -7.85 -0.11
N VAL A 175 5.16 -7.88 -1.43
CA VAL A 175 6.02 -7.20 -2.39
C VAL A 175 5.17 -6.28 -3.25
N SER A 176 5.72 -5.13 -3.66
CA SER A 176 5.10 -4.32 -4.72
C SER A 176 5.90 -4.37 -6.00
N MET A 177 5.21 -4.38 -7.14
CA MET A 177 5.82 -4.43 -8.46
C MET A 177 5.32 -3.27 -9.31
N ARG A 178 6.18 -2.66 -10.13
CA ARG A 178 5.81 -1.59 -11.07
C ARG A 178 5.88 -2.09 -12.51
N PRO A 179 4.75 -2.52 -13.11
CA PRO A 179 4.70 -2.77 -14.54
C PRO A 179 4.91 -1.47 -15.32
N VAL A 180 5.86 -1.46 -16.25
CA VAL A 180 6.22 -0.31 -17.10
C VAL A 180 6.02 -0.63 -18.58
N GLY A 181 6.24 0.36 -19.44
CA GLY A 181 6.08 0.19 -20.88
C GLY A 181 4.67 0.53 -21.38
N HIS A 182 4.32 0.00 -22.55
CA HIS A 182 3.10 0.37 -23.25
C HIS A 182 1.85 -0.11 -22.48
N PRO A 183 0.74 0.66 -22.42
CA PRO A 183 -0.48 0.27 -21.70
C PRO A 183 -1.16 -1.04 -22.13
N PHE A 184 -0.76 -1.61 -23.27
CA PHE A 184 -1.23 -2.93 -23.77
C PHE A 184 -0.12 -4.00 -23.79
N ARG A 185 1.07 -3.66 -23.29
CA ARG A 185 2.24 -4.52 -23.24
C ARG A 185 3.13 -4.07 -22.09
N ARG A 186 2.60 -4.23 -20.89
CA ARG A 186 3.35 -3.95 -19.67
C ARG A 186 4.38 -5.05 -19.46
N GLU A 187 5.51 -4.67 -18.89
CA GLU A 187 6.60 -5.57 -18.54
C GLU A 187 7.09 -5.20 -17.14
N ILE A 188 7.54 -6.19 -16.37
CA ILE A 188 8.17 -5.98 -15.06
C ILE A 188 9.68 -5.95 -15.22
N SER A 189 10.33 -5.11 -14.42
CA SER A 189 11.78 -5.07 -14.28
C SER A 189 12.10 -5.38 -12.83
N LEU A 190 12.57 -6.59 -12.55
CA LEU A 190 12.85 -7.07 -11.19
C LEU A 190 14.33 -7.37 -11.00
N ASP A 191 14.82 -7.19 -9.78
CA ASP A 191 16.10 -7.73 -9.36
C ASP A 191 16.10 -9.27 -9.44
N PRO A 192 17.11 -9.92 -10.06
CA PRO A 192 17.16 -11.37 -10.19
C PRO A 192 17.13 -12.12 -8.86
N GLY A 193 17.73 -11.55 -7.81
CA GLY A 193 17.70 -12.12 -6.47
C GLY A 193 16.30 -12.06 -5.88
N LEU A 194 15.59 -10.93 -6.05
CA LEU A 194 14.19 -10.80 -5.66
C LEU A 194 13.29 -11.78 -6.43
N ALA A 195 13.49 -11.95 -7.74
CA ALA A 195 12.73 -12.90 -8.55
C ALA A 195 12.96 -14.35 -8.10
N ALA A 196 14.22 -14.75 -7.89
CA ALA A 196 14.56 -16.09 -7.40
C ALA A 196 14.01 -16.35 -5.99
N ASP A 197 14.00 -15.32 -5.14
CA ASP A 197 13.49 -15.38 -3.78
C ASP A 197 11.95 -15.48 -3.74
N LEU A 198 11.24 -14.78 -4.62
CA LEU A 198 9.79 -14.92 -4.79
C LEU A 198 9.43 -16.34 -5.24
N LEU A 199 10.13 -16.87 -6.25
CA LEU A 199 9.84 -18.18 -6.84
C LEU A 199 10.46 -19.36 -6.07
N ARG A 200 11.07 -19.12 -4.90
CA ARG A 200 11.79 -20.16 -4.16
C ARG A 200 10.87 -21.28 -3.69
N ASP A 201 9.66 -20.93 -3.27
CA ASP A 201 8.68 -21.90 -2.76
C ASP A 201 7.62 -22.21 -3.83
N PRO A 202 7.64 -23.41 -4.42
CA PRO A 202 6.66 -23.82 -5.43
C PRO A 202 5.26 -24.08 -4.84
N ALA A 203 5.13 -24.22 -3.52
CA ALA A 203 3.85 -24.40 -2.84
C ALA A 203 3.20 -23.06 -2.44
N ALA A 204 3.91 -21.94 -2.60
CA ALA A 204 3.38 -20.63 -2.26
C ALA A 204 2.17 -20.26 -3.13
N THR A 205 1.13 -19.76 -2.48
CA THR A 205 0.00 -19.12 -3.17
C THR A 205 0.29 -17.64 -3.34
N TYR A 206 0.02 -17.10 -4.52
CA TYR A 206 0.22 -15.68 -4.83
C TYR A 206 -1.11 -14.96 -4.91
N ALA A 207 -1.25 -13.89 -4.13
CA ALA A 207 -2.38 -12.97 -4.22
C ALA A 207 -1.92 -11.70 -4.92
N VAL A 208 -2.32 -11.50 -6.18
CA VAL A 208 -2.00 -10.30 -6.95
C VAL A 208 -3.12 -9.26 -6.73
N VAL A 209 -2.75 -8.08 -6.27
CA VAL A 209 -3.69 -7.07 -5.77
C VAL A 209 -3.53 -5.75 -6.52
N ASP A 210 -4.65 -5.27 -7.06
CA ASP A 210 -4.80 -3.96 -7.69
C ASP A 210 -6.29 -3.56 -7.67
N GLU A 211 -6.62 -2.41 -8.27
CA GLU A 211 -7.98 -1.91 -8.48
C GLU A 211 -8.79 -2.71 -9.52
N GLY A 212 -8.10 -3.53 -10.33
CA GLY A 212 -8.68 -4.35 -11.38
C GLY A 212 -7.80 -4.34 -12.64
N PRO A 213 -8.08 -5.20 -13.64
CA PRO A 213 -7.21 -5.38 -14.79
C PRO A 213 -7.09 -4.15 -15.72
N GLY A 214 -7.92 -3.12 -15.53
CA GLY A 214 -8.07 -2.03 -16.49
C GLY A 214 -8.55 -2.53 -17.85
N LEU A 215 -8.48 -1.68 -18.88
CA LEU A 215 -8.98 -2.01 -20.22
C LEU A 215 -8.19 -3.16 -20.90
N SER A 216 -6.88 -3.25 -20.65
CA SER A 216 -6.00 -4.19 -21.37
C SER A 216 -5.65 -5.45 -20.59
N GLY A 217 -5.82 -5.46 -19.26
CA GLY A 217 -5.33 -6.54 -18.40
C GLY A 217 -3.80 -6.64 -18.31
N SER A 218 -3.06 -5.79 -19.01
CA SER A 218 -1.62 -6.01 -19.22
C SER A 218 -0.78 -5.87 -17.96
N SER A 219 -1.18 -5.05 -16.98
CA SER A 219 -0.48 -4.95 -15.69
C SER A 219 -0.53 -6.27 -14.92
N PHE A 220 -1.70 -6.91 -14.86
CA PHE A 220 -1.85 -8.24 -14.28
C PHE A 220 -1.13 -9.30 -15.11
N GLY A 221 -1.23 -9.23 -16.44
CA GLY A 221 -0.54 -10.20 -17.31
C GLY A 221 1.00 -10.11 -17.26
N ALA A 222 1.55 -8.99 -16.79
CA ALA A 222 2.98 -8.79 -16.63
C ALA A 222 3.53 -9.36 -15.31
N VAL A 223 2.66 -9.54 -14.30
CA VAL A 223 2.99 -10.00 -12.93
C VAL A 223 2.67 -11.49 -12.81
#